data_AF-A0A1W9VMS0-F1
#
_entry.id   AF-A0A1W9VMS0-F1
#
_cell.length_a   1.000
_cell.length_b   1.000
_cell.length_c   1.000
_cell.angle_alpha   90.00
_cell.angle_beta   90.00
_cell.angle_gamma   90.00
#
_symmetry.space_group_name_H-M   'P 1'
#
loop_
_entity.id
_entity.type
_entity.pdbx_description
1 polymer ?
#
loop_
_entity_poly.entity_id
_entity_poly.type
_entity_poly.pdbx_seq_one_letter_code
_entity_poly.pdbx_strand_id
1 'polypeptide(L)'
;MVSNKNQEFSTLNEDLGPSIKSLIESIKTNSDLDTVVLYKKLFKKNVPIHLRSYVSAFLLKEYMGKTKKRSTKKPGEKSLFINIGKNRRVYPSDLIQLITKTADIDKENIGNIKILDNYSFVNVAGKEADKIVSLLDNAEYRGRKLTVNFAKKDI
;
A
#
# COMPACT_ATOMS: atom_id res chain seq x y z
N MET A 1 25.56 22.29 -5.75
CA MET A 1 24.14 21.87 -5.93
C MET A 1 24.00 20.53 -6.68
N VAL A 2 24.87 19.52 -6.43
CA VAL A 2 24.84 18.22 -7.16
C VAL A 2 24.37 17.05 -6.28
N SER A 3 24.27 17.24 -4.96
CA SER A 3 24.10 16.14 -3.99
C SER A 3 22.70 15.52 -3.89
N ASN A 4 21.64 16.17 -4.40
CA ASN A 4 20.25 15.72 -4.17
C ASN A 4 19.78 14.64 -5.17
N LYS A 5 20.11 14.79 -6.47
CA LYS A 5 19.66 13.84 -7.52
C LYS A 5 20.29 12.45 -7.42
N ASN A 6 21.52 12.36 -6.92
CA ASN A 6 22.20 11.07 -6.74
C ASN A 6 21.61 10.28 -5.57
N GLN A 7 21.15 10.97 -4.52
CA GLN A 7 20.45 10.34 -3.39
C GLN A 7 19.04 9.86 -3.80
N GLU A 8 18.31 10.67 -4.58
CA GLU A 8 17.02 10.27 -5.17
C GLU A 8 17.17 9.06 -6.11
N PHE A 9 18.22 9.00 -6.92
CA PHE A 9 18.48 7.84 -7.78
C PHE A 9 18.81 6.58 -6.98
N SER A 10 19.66 6.70 -5.95
CA SER A 10 20.04 5.56 -5.08
C SER A 10 18.82 4.95 -4.40
N THR A 11 17.97 5.79 -3.81
CA THR A 11 16.73 5.36 -3.15
C THR A 11 15.73 4.74 -4.14
N LEU A 12 15.58 5.31 -5.34
CA LEU A 12 14.75 4.72 -6.39
C LEU A 12 15.29 3.36 -6.85
N ASN A 13 16.61 3.17 -6.90
CA ASN A 13 17.22 1.92 -7.31
C ASN A 13 17.07 0.81 -6.26
N GLU A 14 17.18 1.14 -4.98
CA GLU A 14 16.89 0.20 -3.87
C GLU A 14 15.43 -0.26 -3.90
N ASP A 15 14.49 0.66 -4.13
CA ASP A 15 13.05 0.36 -4.20
C ASP A 15 12.69 -0.45 -5.47
N LEU A 16 13.20 -0.04 -6.65
CA LEU A 16 12.73 -0.51 -7.96
C LEU A 16 13.58 -1.63 -8.56
N GLY A 17 14.87 -1.69 -8.22
CA GLY A 17 15.82 -2.65 -8.76
C GLY A 17 15.35 -4.12 -8.66
N PRO A 18 14.87 -4.58 -7.49
CA PRO A 18 14.36 -5.95 -7.34
C PRO A 18 13.14 -6.25 -8.21
N SER A 19 12.21 -5.30 -8.35
CA SER A 19 10.99 -5.45 -9.17
C SER A 19 11.31 -5.50 -10.66
N ILE A 20 12.29 -4.71 -11.12
CA ILE A 20 12.76 -4.76 -12.51
C ILE A 20 13.42 -6.12 -12.78
N LYS A 21 14.22 -6.64 -11.84
CA LYS A 21 14.86 -7.96 -11.96
C LYS A 21 13.83 -9.09 -12.07
N SER A 22 12.79 -9.09 -11.24
CA SER A 22 11.73 -10.13 -11.29
C SER A 22 10.90 -10.07 -12.58
N LEU A 23 10.69 -8.87 -13.14
CA LEU A 23 10.01 -8.71 -14.43
C LEU A 23 10.84 -9.30 -15.58
N ILE A 24 12.16 -9.05 -15.57
CA ILE A 24 13.08 -9.65 -16.55
C ILE A 24 13.04 -11.18 -16.47
N GLU A 25 13.05 -11.72 -15.26
CA GLU A 25 12.96 -13.17 -15.05
C GLU A 25 11.62 -13.72 -15.55
N SER A 26 10.52 -13.05 -15.22
CA SER A 26 9.18 -13.42 -15.70
C SER A 26 9.08 -13.42 -17.23
N ILE A 27 9.74 -12.47 -17.91
CA ILE A 27 9.78 -12.43 -19.38
C ILE A 27 10.59 -13.62 -19.95
N LYS A 28 11.62 -14.08 -19.25
CA LYS A 28 12.45 -15.22 -19.68
C LYS A 28 11.78 -16.57 -19.42
N THR A 29 11.02 -16.69 -18.35
CA THR A 29 10.42 -17.97 -17.92
C THR A 29 9.03 -18.22 -18.50
N ASN A 30 8.26 -17.16 -18.79
CA ASN A 30 6.85 -17.32 -19.15
C ASN A 30 6.67 -17.57 -20.66
N SER A 31 5.94 -18.65 -20.98
CA SER A 31 5.87 -19.24 -22.33
C SER A 31 4.91 -18.53 -23.31
N ASP A 32 4.18 -17.50 -22.88
CA ASP A 32 3.28 -16.72 -23.75
C ASP A 32 4.00 -15.49 -24.36
N LEU A 33 4.97 -15.74 -25.23
CA LEU A 33 5.71 -14.71 -25.96
C LEU A 33 4.82 -13.95 -26.97
N ASP A 34 3.74 -14.56 -27.45
CA ASP A 34 2.93 -14.02 -28.54
C ASP A 34 2.19 -12.75 -28.15
N THR A 35 1.57 -12.75 -26.97
CA THR A 35 0.93 -11.56 -26.41
C THR A 35 1.97 -10.44 -26.23
N VAL A 36 3.13 -10.73 -25.64
CA VAL A 36 4.18 -9.72 -25.40
C VAL A 36 4.70 -9.11 -26.72
N VAL A 37 4.86 -9.95 -27.76
CA VAL A 37 5.28 -9.50 -29.09
C VAL A 37 4.24 -8.58 -29.72
N LEU A 38 2.95 -8.89 -29.58
CA LEU A 38 1.87 -8.03 -30.08
C LEU A 38 1.89 -6.65 -29.44
N TYR A 39 2.00 -6.58 -28.11
CA TYR A 39 2.11 -5.31 -27.37
C TYR A 39 3.38 -4.54 -27.77
N LYS A 40 4.51 -5.23 -27.97
CA LYS A 40 5.74 -4.62 -28.49
C LYS A 40 5.52 -4.02 -29.87
N LYS A 41 4.80 -4.70 -30.78
CA LYS A 41 4.49 -4.20 -32.13
C LYS A 41 3.60 -2.96 -32.07
N LEU A 42 2.55 -2.98 -31.25
CA LEU A 42 1.67 -1.82 -31.02
C LEU A 42 2.45 -0.64 -30.44
N PHE A 43 3.30 -0.88 -29.45
CA PHE A 43 4.13 0.17 -28.84
C PHE A 43 5.06 0.79 -29.89
N LYS A 44 5.74 -0.01 -30.70
CA LYS A 44 6.63 0.48 -31.77
C LYS A 44 5.88 1.28 -32.85
N LYS A 45 4.63 0.91 -33.15
CA LYS A 45 3.78 1.60 -34.13
C LYS A 45 3.31 2.97 -33.63
N ASN A 46 2.99 3.08 -32.35
CA ASN A 46 2.41 4.30 -31.76
C ASN A 46 3.45 5.21 -31.10
N VAL A 47 4.69 4.74 -30.85
CA VAL A 47 5.72 5.51 -30.15
C VAL A 47 6.94 5.75 -31.07
N PRO A 48 7.26 7.03 -31.39
CA PRO A 48 8.47 7.41 -32.11
C PRO A 48 9.74 6.85 -31.45
N ILE A 49 10.73 6.47 -32.25
CA ILE A 49 11.92 5.75 -31.76
C ILE A 49 12.66 6.47 -30.62
N HIS A 50 12.80 7.79 -30.71
CA HIS A 50 13.49 8.62 -29.74
C HIS A 50 12.70 8.81 -28.43
N LEU A 51 11.38 8.57 -28.44
CA LEU A 51 10.53 8.68 -27.25
C LEU A 51 10.34 7.36 -26.51
N ARG A 52 10.69 6.21 -27.12
CA ARG A 52 10.41 4.90 -26.51
C ARG A 52 10.99 4.75 -25.11
N SER A 53 12.23 5.21 -24.90
CA SER A 53 12.86 5.17 -23.57
C SER A 53 12.10 6.02 -22.56
N TYR A 54 11.75 7.25 -22.94
CA TYR A 54 10.99 8.18 -22.08
C TYR A 54 9.59 7.66 -21.77
N VAL A 55 8.89 7.12 -22.75
CA VAL A 55 7.56 6.53 -22.56
C VAL A 55 7.65 5.31 -21.64
N SER A 56 8.64 4.43 -21.82
CA SER A 56 8.86 3.29 -20.92
C SER A 56 9.17 3.74 -19.49
N ALA A 57 10.01 4.77 -19.33
CA ALA A 57 10.31 5.35 -18.02
C ALA A 57 9.06 5.97 -17.36
N PHE A 58 8.22 6.63 -18.15
CA PHE A 58 6.96 7.19 -17.66
C PHE A 58 5.96 6.10 -17.26
N LEU A 59 5.80 5.06 -18.08
CA LEU A 59 4.96 3.90 -17.75
C LEU A 59 5.44 3.19 -16.49
N LEU A 60 6.76 3.02 -16.34
CA LEU A 60 7.37 2.47 -15.13
C LEU A 60 7.06 3.36 -13.91
N LYS A 61 7.24 4.68 -14.04
CA LYS A 61 6.91 5.66 -13.01
C LYS A 61 5.43 5.58 -12.61
N GLU A 62 4.52 5.49 -13.57
CA GLU A 62 3.08 5.39 -13.30
C GLU A 62 2.69 4.06 -12.65
N TYR A 63 3.24 2.95 -13.15
CA TYR A 63 3.00 1.63 -12.59
C TYR A 63 3.51 1.54 -11.14
N MET A 64 4.68 2.10 -10.86
CA MET A 64 5.30 2.12 -9.54
C MET A 64 4.72 3.21 -8.61
N GLY A 65 4.28 4.33 -9.14
CA GLY A 65 3.56 5.36 -8.39
C GLY A 65 2.23 4.85 -7.82
N LYS A 66 1.60 3.89 -8.52
CA LYS A 66 0.43 3.16 -8.01
C LYS A 66 0.79 2.09 -6.98
N THR A 67 1.97 1.46 -7.06
CA THR A 67 2.41 0.48 -6.05
C THR A 67 2.87 1.15 -4.75
N LYS A 68 3.41 2.38 -4.77
CA LYS A 68 3.77 3.11 -3.54
C LYS A 68 2.54 3.52 -2.70
N LYS A 69 1.34 3.58 -3.29
CA LYS A 69 0.06 3.66 -2.56
C LYS A 69 -0.40 2.33 -1.96
N ARG A 70 0.21 1.20 -2.34
CA ARG A 70 -0.01 -0.11 -1.71
C ARG A 70 1.00 -0.27 -0.56
N SER A 71 0.55 0.11 0.63
CA SER A 71 0.86 -0.58 1.89
C SER A 71 2.33 -0.84 2.24
N THR A 72 3.24 0.12 2.09
CA THR A 72 4.51 0.05 2.81
C THR A 72 4.32 0.60 4.22
N LYS A 73 4.08 -0.30 5.18
CA LYS A 73 4.10 -0.05 6.63
C LYS A 73 5.35 0.77 6.96
N LYS A 74 5.21 1.96 7.56
CA LYS A 74 6.40 2.73 7.98
C LYS A 74 7.15 1.93 9.06
N PRO A 75 8.49 1.97 9.09
CA PRO A 75 9.25 1.27 10.13
C PRO A 75 8.78 1.76 11.51
N GLY A 76 8.25 0.83 12.32
CA GLY A 76 7.67 1.12 13.64
C GLY A 76 6.14 1.22 13.69
N GLU A 77 5.41 1.06 12.59
CA GLU A 77 3.95 0.89 12.64
C GLU A 77 3.56 -0.54 13.07
N LYS A 78 2.43 -0.69 13.76
CA LYS A 78 1.79 -1.99 14.04
C LYS A 78 0.46 -2.03 13.29
N SER A 79 0.07 -3.22 12.83
CA SER A 79 -1.22 -3.43 12.17
C SER A 79 -2.24 -3.98 13.17
N LEU A 80 -3.39 -3.33 13.25
CA LEU A 80 -4.49 -3.70 14.11
C LEU A 80 -5.59 -4.33 13.28
N PHE A 81 -6.13 -5.44 13.78
CA PHE A 81 -7.33 -6.09 13.29
C PHE A 81 -8.53 -5.57 14.07
N ILE A 82 -9.59 -5.17 13.35
CA ILE A 82 -10.86 -4.77 13.94
C ILE A 82 -11.96 -5.63 13.31
N ASN A 83 -12.80 -6.26 14.13
CA ASN A 83 -13.92 -7.09 13.67
C ASN A 83 -15.12 -6.26 13.15
N ILE A 84 -14.84 -5.36 12.23
CA ILE A 84 -15.85 -4.58 11.52
C ILE A 84 -15.39 -4.27 10.09
N GLY A 85 -16.30 -4.37 9.13
CA GLY A 85 -15.99 -4.22 7.71
C GLY A 85 -17.14 -3.63 6.89
N LYS A 86 -17.05 -3.78 5.58
CA LYS A 86 -18.00 -3.22 4.59
C LYS A 86 -19.44 -3.68 4.80
N ASN A 87 -19.65 -4.93 5.24
CA ASN A 87 -21.00 -5.44 5.51
C ASN A 87 -21.75 -4.64 6.57
N ARG A 88 -21.01 -3.95 7.45
CA ARG A 88 -21.57 -3.06 8.48
C ARG A 88 -21.58 -1.59 8.05
N ARG A 89 -21.42 -1.32 6.74
CA ARG A 89 -21.33 0.01 6.11
C ARG A 89 -20.29 0.89 6.81
N VAL A 90 -19.10 0.33 7.03
CA VAL A 90 -17.97 1.05 7.61
C VAL A 90 -17.04 1.52 6.52
N TYR A 91 -16.72 2.80 6.58
CA TYR A 91 -15.82 3.48 5.66
C TYR A 91 -14.53 3.89 6.38
N PRO A 92 -13.44 4.21 5.66
CA PRO A 92 -12.16 4.58 6.29
C PRO A 92 -12.30 5.77 7.23
N SER A 93 -13.15 6.74 6.88
CA SER A 93 -13.50 7.89 7.72
C SER A 93 -14.06 7.49 9.08
N ASP A 94 -14.90 6.46 9.12
CA ASP A 94 -15.55 6.00 10.35
C ASP A 94 -14.53 5.38 11.31
N LEU A 95 -13.59 4.60 10.77
CA LEU A 95 -12.51 4.00 11.57
C LEU A 95 -11.56 5.07 12.11
N ILE A 96 -11.21 6.07 11.31
CA ILE A 96 -10.39 7.20 11.77
C ILE A 96 -11.09 7.94 12.90
N GLN A 97 -12.38 8.29 12.71
CA GLN A 97 -13.17 8.98 13.73
C GLN A 97 -13.31 8.16 15.01
N LEU A 98 -13.57 6.86 14.89
CA LEU A 98 -13.70 5.95 16.02
C LEU A 98 -12.40 5.88 16.83
N ILE A 99 -11.27 5.71 16.15
CA ILE A 99 -9.96 5.60 16.82
C ILE A 99 -9.57 6.94 17.46
N THR A 100 -9.67 8.05 16.74
CA THR A 100 -9.36 9.38 17.30
C THR A 100 -10.26 9.73 18.48
N LYS A 101 -11.56 9.42 18.41
CA LYS A 101 -12.51 9.74 19.49
C LYS A 101 -12.28 8.93 20.76
N THR A 102 -11.90 7.66 20.63
CA THR A 102 -11.76 6.76 21.78
C THR A 102 -10.34 6.77 22.36
N ALA A 103 -9.32 6.80 21.50
CA ALA A 103 -7.92 6.70 21.94
C ALA A 103 -7.23 8.07 22.14
N ASP A 104 -7.91 9.17 21.78
CA ASP A 104 -7.37 10.54 21.79
C ASP A 104 -6.01 10.61 21.09
N ILE A 105 -5.99 10.21 19.82
CA ILE A 105 -4.80 10.20 18.98
C ILE A 105 -5.00 11.03 17.71
N ASP A 106 -3.93 11.68 17.30
CA ASP A 106 -3.90 12.42 16.05
C ASP A 106 -4.05 11.49 14.85
N LYS A 107 -4.76 12.00 13.84
CA LYS A 107 -4.96 11.31 12.55
C LYS A 107 -3.62 11.01 11.87
N GLU A 108 -2.58 11.76 12.17
CA GLU A 108 -1.23 11.60 11.62
C GLU A 108 -0.57 10.28 12.06
N ASN A 109 -0.98 9.76 13.22
CA ASN A 109 -0.49 8.49 13.77
C ASN A 109 -1.24 7.27 13.20
N ILE A 110 -2.28 7.51 12.40
CA ILE A 110 -3.06 6.49 11.70
C ILE A 110 -2.55 6.42 10.26
N GLY A 111 -2.02 5.25 9.90
CA GLY A 111 -1.52 4.95 8.58
C GLY A 111 -2.62 4.40 7.66
N ASN A 112 -2.24 3.40 6.87
CA ASN A 112 -3.12 2.80 5.88
C ASN A 112 -4.29 2.03 6.52
N ILE A 113 -5.47 2.11 5.89
CA ILE A 113 -6.68 1.42 6.32
C ILE A 113 -7.16 0.51 5.19
N LYS A 114 -7.26 -0.78 5.48
CA LYS A 114 -7.77 -1.80 4.57
C LYS A 114 -9.05 -2.38 5.12
N ILE A 115 -10.17 -2.08 4.46
CA ILE A 115 -11.50 -2.56 4.86
C ILE A 115 -11.87 -3.76 3.99
N LEU A 116 -12.18 -4.88 4.64
CA LEU A 116 -12.71 -6.10 4.04
C LEU A 116 -14.18 -6.26 4.42
N ASP A 117 -14.80 -7.36 4.03
CA ASP A 117 -16.26 -7.50 4.14
C ASP A 117 -16.71 -7.57 5.60
N ASN A 118 -16.02 -8.36 6.43
CA ASN A 118 -16.38 -8.58 7.83
C ASN A 118 -15.44 -7.91 8.84
N TYR A 119 -14.23 -7.55 8.41
CA TYR A 119 -13.19 -7.02 9.28
C TYR A 119 -12.36 -5.96 8.56
N SER A 120 -11.56 -5.22 9.32
CA SER A 120 -10.68 -4.17 8.80
C SER A 120 -9.31 -4.27 9.43
N PHE A 121 -8.30 -3.80 8.69
CA PHE A 121 -6.95 -3.59 9.18
C PHE A 121 -6.61 -2.12 9.18
N VAL A 122 -6.00 -1.67 10.26
CA VAL A 122 -5.54 -0.29 10.43
C VAL A 122 -4.08 -0.31 10.84
N ASN A 123 -3.22 0.36 10.10
CA ASN A 123 -1.84 0.58 10.51
C ASN A 123 -1.77 1.80 11.42
N VAL A 124 -1.04 1.69 12.53
CA VAL A 124 -0.89 2.76 13.52
C VAL A 124 0.55 2.83 14.00
N ALA A 125 1.00 3.98 14.48
CA ALA A 125 2.31 4.10 15.11
C ALA A 125 2.42 3.11 16.30
N GLY A 126 3.53 2.37 16.38
CA GLY A 126 3.71 1.30 17.36
C GLY A 126 3.64 1.76 18.81
N LYS A 127 3.91 3.04 19.09
CA LYS A 127 3.78 3.68 20.41
C LYS A 127 2.32 3.75 20.89
N GLU A 128 1.39 4.03 19.97
CA GLU A 128 -0.04 4.19 20.27
C GLU A 128 -0.81 2.88 20.14
N ALA A 129 -0.25 1.88 19.46
CA ALA A 129 -0.94 0.65 19.11
C ALA A 129 -1.47 -0.12 20.34
N ASP A 130 -0.67 -0.23 21.40
CA ASP A 130 -1.08 -0.93 22.63
C ASP A 130 -2.22 -0.18 23.34
N LYS A 131 -2.17 1.16 23.38
CA LYS A 131 -3.23 2.02 23.92
C LYS A 131 -4.55 1.83 23.16
N ILE A 132 -4.49 1.79 21.82
CA ILE A 132 -5.65 1.61 20.95
C ILE A 132 -6.32 0.25 21.20
N VAL A 133 -5.54 -0.83 21.30
CA VAL A 133 -6.08 -2.18 21.56
C VAL A 133 -6.79 -2.22 22.91
N SER A 134 -6.17 -1.70 23.97
CA SER A 134 -6.77 -1.73 25.32
C SER A 134 -8.06 -0.91 25.45
N LEU A 135 -8.18 0.20 24.71
CA LEU A 135 -9.35 1.09 24.80
C LEU A 135 -10.50 0.70 23.86
N LEU A 136 -10.20 0.16 22.68
CA LEU A 136 -11.22 -0.19 21.69
C LEU A 136 -11.67 -1.64 21.77
N ASP A 137 -10.89 -2.52 22.39
CA ASP A 137 -11.38 -3.87 22.63
C ASP A 137 -12.59 -3.84 23.57
N ASN A 138 -13.67 -4.52 23.17
CA ASN A 138 -14.99 -4.48 23.81
C ASN A 138 -15.77 -3.15 23.70
N ALA A 139 -15.27 -2.14 22.97
CA ALA A 139 -16.02 -0.91 22.74
C ALA A 139 -17.31 -1.16 21.94
N GLU A 140 -18.38 -0.44 22.25
CA GLU A 140 -19.65 -0.57 21.53
C GLU A 140 -19.69 0.32 20.29
N TYR A 141 -19.95 -0.28 19.14
CA TYR A 141 -20.14 0.46 17.89
C TYR A 141 -21.34 -0.08 17.12
N ARG A 142 -22.32 0.80 16.90
CA ARG A 142 -23.60 0.50 16.23
C ARG A 142 -24.27 -0.75 16.81
N GLY A 143 -24.42 -0.79 18.13
CA GLY A 143 -25.14 -1.85 18.85
C GLY A 143 -24.45 -3.22 18.91
N ARG A 144 -23.14 -3.30 18.60
CA ARG A 144 -22.35 -4.52 18.85
C ARG A 144 -20.98 -4.16 19.39
N LYS A 145 -20.43 -5.04 20.23
CA LYS A 145 -19.05 -4.94 20.70
C LYS A 145 -18.06 -5.13 19.57
N LEU A 146 -17.01 -4.34 19.58
CA LEU A 146 -15.85 -4.47 18.72
C LEU A 146 -14.84 -5.41 19.37
N THR A 147 -14.10 -6.12 18.53
CA THR A 147 -12.91 -6.87 18.94
C THR A 147 -11.73 -6.27 18.22
N VAL A 148 -10.72 -5.84 18.97
CA VAL A 148 -9.50 -5.24 18.42
C VAL A 148 -8.31 -6.04 18.88
N ASN A 149 -7.49 -6.50 17.93
CA ASN A 149 -6.30 -7.30 18.21
C ASN A 149 -5.13 -6.87 17.33
N PHE A 150 -3.91 -7.25 17.70
CA PHE A 150 -2.79 -7.17 16.77
C PHE A 150 -3.00 -8.14 15.61
N ALA A 151 -2.75 -7.67 14.38
CA ALA A 151 -2.85 -8.52 13.21
C ALA A 151 -1.74 -9.58 13.24
N LYS A 152 -2.12 -10.87 13.27
CA LYS A 152 -1.18 -12.00 13.27
C LYS A 152 -0.38 -12.16 11.97
N LYS A 153 -0.81 -11.49 10.90
CA LYS A 153 -0.18 -11.54 9.58
C LYS A 153 -0.05 -10.14 9.04
N ASP A 154 1.18 -9.74 8.72
CA ASP A 154 1.45 -8.50 8.02
C ASP A 154 0.88 -8.60 6.60
N ILE A 155 0.09 -7.60 6.18
CA ILE A 155 -0.61 -7.53 4.89
C ILE A 155 -0.28 -6.22 4.19
#